data_AF-A0A0R1LRU5-F1
#
_entry.id   AF-A0A0R1LRU5-F1
#
_cell.length_a   1.000
_cell.length_b   1.000
_cell.length_c   1.000
_cell.angle_alpha   90.00
_cell.angle_beta   90.00
_cell.angle_gamma   90.00
#
_symmetry.space_group_name_H-M   'P 1'
#
loop_
_entity.id
_entity.type
_entity.pdbx_description
1 polymer ?
#
loop_
_entity_poly.entity_id
_entity_poly.type
_entity_poly.pdbx_seq_one_letter_code
_entity_poly.pdbx_strand_id
1 'polypeptide(L)'
;MGFWASPAGQLVILLVGWLVITGVRRLSRRRWPVALLTWDLMTPLLMICSLLLGLSGAGNILPWLVMGWMLIGIGVALAQAIHNHELLYPQFMKTFWRLSDLYWLVGFVSCFLLTIS
;
A
#
# COMPACT_ATOMS: atom_id res chain seq x y z
N MET A 1 -4.39 15.20 -20.77
CA MET A 1 -4.64 14.87 -19.35
C MET A 1 -5.90 13.99 -19.24
N GLY A 2 -6.09 12.87 -19.94
CA GLY A 2 -5.17 11.86 -20.43
C GLY A 2 -5.51 10.59 -19.65
N PHE A 3 -6.20 9.63 -20.27
CA PHE A 3 -6.72 8.33 -19.77
C PHE A 3 -6.09 7.74 -18.49
N TRP A 4 -4.78 7.91 -18.29
CA TRP A 4 -4.01 7.54 -17.09
C TRP A 4 -4.49 8.16 -15.76
N ALA A 5 -5.15 9.32 -15.78
CA ALA A 5 -5.75 9.92 -14.57
C ALA A 5 -7.17 9.41 -14.27
N SER A 6 -7.75 8.59 -15.16
CA SER A 6 -9.06 7.99 -14.97
C SER A 6 -8.99 6.79 -14.03
N PRO A 7 -10.10 6.44 -13.34
CA PRO A 7 -10.17 5.23 -12.51
C PRO A 7 -9.75 3.97 -13.28
N ALA A 8 -10.16 3.86 -14.54
CA ALA A 8 -9.77 2.75 -15.42
C ALA A 8 -8.26 2.72 -15.71
N GLY A 9 -7.63 3.87 -15.93
CA GLY A 9 -6.19 3.98 -16.13
C GLY A 9 -5.39 3.51 -14.92
N GLN A 10 -5.90 3.73 -13.72
CA GLN A 10 -5.24 3.27 -12.50
C GLN A 10 -5.33 1.77 -12.26
N LEU A 11 -6.44 1.14 -12.63
CA LEU A 11 -6.54 -0.33 -12.63
C LEU A 11 -5.53 -0.94 -13.60
N VAL A 12 -5.32 -0.31 -14.76
CA VAL A 12 -4.28 -0.72 -15.71
C VAL A 12 -2.88 -0.56 -15.11
N ILE A 13 -2.60 0.54 -14.42
CA ILE A 13 -1.31 0.75 -13.73
C ILE A 13 -1.09 -0.32 -12.65
N LEU A 14 -2.11 -0.66 -11.86
CA LEU A 14 -2.02 -1.72 -10.85
C LEU A 14 -1.78 -3.09 -11.48
N LEU A 15 -2.48 -3.41 -12.58
CA LEU A 15 -2.27 -4.65 -13.33
C LEU A 15 -0.87 -4.75 -13.92
N VAL A 16 -0.39 -3.67 -14.54
CA VAL A 16 0.96 -3.60 -15.11
C VAL A 16 2.00 -3.69 -14.00
N GLY A 17 1.83 -2.98 -12.88
CA GLY A 17 2.72 -3.06 -11.74
C GLY A 17 2.76 -4.46 -11.13
N TRP A 18 1.63 -5.15 -11.00
CA TRP A 18 1.57 -6.54 -10.57
C TRP A 18 2.32 -7.47 -11.55
N LEU A 19 2.12 -7.29 -12.86
CA LEU A 19 2.84 -8.05 -13.88
C LEU A 19 4.35 -7.81 -13.85
N VAL A 20 4.79 -6.58 -13.62
CA VAL A 20 6.21 -6.24 -13.46
C VAL A 20 6.77 -6.88 -12.18
N ILE A 21 6.07 -6.76 -11.05
CA ILE A 21 6.49 -7.34 -9.76
C ILE A 21 6.60 -8.87 -9.87
N THR A 22 5.63 -9.53 -10.49
CA THR A 22 5.63 -10.99 -10.71
C THR A 22 6.59 -11.44 -11.81
N GLY A 23 6.87 -10.58 -12.79
CA GLY A 23 7.84 -10.80 -13.86
C GLY A 23 9.27 -10.72 -13.33
N VAL A 24 9.62 -9.62 -12.65
CA VAL A 24 10.87 -9.48 -11.90
C VAL A 24 10.95 -10.67 -10.95
N ARG A 25 9.87 -10.95 -10.18
CA ARG A 25 9.46 -12.23 -9.54
C ARG A 25 10.23 -13.46 -9.98
N ARG A 26 9.81 -13.89 -11.16
CA ARG A 26 10.28 -15.09 -11.84
C ARG A 26 11.73 -14.97 -12.28
N LEU A 27 12.17 -13.78 -12.67
CA LEU A 27 13.52 -13.54 -13.17
C LEU A 27 14.58 -13.58 -12.05
N SER A 28 14.27 -13.06 -10.86
CA SER A 28 15.19 -13.00 -9.71
C SER A 28 15.04 -14.19 -8.74
N ARG A 29 14.64 -15.36 -9.26
CA ARG A 29 14.42 -16.61 -8.49
C ARG A 29 15.63 -17.07 -7.65
N ARG A 30 16.85 -16.61 -7.95
CA ARG A 30 18.10 -16.99 -7.28
C ARG A 30 18.59 -16.02 -6.19
N ARG A 31 18.08 -14.79 -6.13
CA ARG A 31 18.57 -13.75 -5.19
C ARG A 31 17.47 -13.01 -4.43
N TRP A 32 16.21 -13.44 -4.53
CA TRP A 32 15.14 -12.78 -3.80
C TRP A 32 15.29 -12.97 -2.29
N PRO A 33 15.31 -11.90 -1.49
CA PRO A 33 15.24 -12.03 -0.05
C PRO A 33 13.90 -12.67 0.32
N VAL A 34 13.95 -13.83 1.00
CA VAL A 34 12.77 -14.56 1.51
C VAL A 34 11.90 -13.69 2.44
N ALA A 35 12.45 -12.57 2.93
CA ALA A 35 11.79 -11.60 3.78
C ALA A 35 10.86 -10.60 3.04
N LEU A 36 11.06 -10.36 1.74
CA LEU A 36 10.24 -9.41 0.96
C LEU A 36 9.08 -10.16 0.31
N LEU A 37 7.88 -10.07 0.89
CA LEU A 37 6.68 -10.60 0.25
C LEU A 37 6.37 -9.73 -0.98
N THR A 38 5.96 -10.33 -2.11
CA THR A 38 5.56 -9.53 -3.29
C THR A 38 4.42 -8.56 -3.05
N TRP A 39 3.63 -8.81 -2.00
CA TRP A 39 2.57 -7.91 -1.53
C TRP A 39 3.12 -6.63 -0.90
N ASP A 40 4.31 -6.70 -0.27
CA ASP A 40 4.97 -5.53 0.33
C ASP A 40 5.42 -4.48 -0.71
N LEU A 41 5.45 -4.85 -1.99
CA LEU A 41 5.71 -3.95 -3.12
C LEU A 41 4.43 -3.38 -3.74
N MET A 42 3.26 -3.94 -3.44
CA MET A 42 1.96 -3.39 -3.86
C MET A 42 1.60 -2.15 -3.07
N THR A 43 1.98 -2.09 -1.79
CA THR A 43 1.73 -0.97 -0.86
C THR A 43 2.15 0.39 -1.44
N PRO A 44 3.42 0.59 -1.89
CA PRO A 44 3.82 1.87 -2.48
C PRO A 44 3.10 2.17 -3.79
N LEU A 45 2.75 1.14 -4.57
CA LEU A 45 2.02 1.32 -5.82
C LEU A 45 0.57 1.76 -5.58
N LEU A 46 -0.11 1.15 -4.61
CA LEU A 46 -1.44 1.54 -4.15
C LEU A 46 -1.46 2.96 -3.59
N MET A 47 -0.40 3.34 -2.86
CA MET A 47 -0.23 4.68 -2.32
C MET A 47 -0.11 5.73 -3.43
N ILE A 48 0.72 5.47 -4.45
CA ILE A 48 0.89 6.36 -5.61
C ILE A 48 -0.41 6.47 -6.41
N CYS A 49 -1.11 5.36 -6.67
CA CYS A 49 -2.41 5.40 -7.36
C CYS A 49 -3.46 6.20 -6.57
N SER A 50 -3.51 6.01 -5.26
CA SER A 50 -4.43 6.75 -4.37
C SER A 50 -4.13 8.25 -4.36
N LEU A 51 -2.85 8.63 -4.37
CA LEU A 51 -2.42 10.03 -4.51
C LEU A 51 -2.87 10.61 -5.85
N LEU A 52 -2.71 9.86 -6.94
CA LEU A 52 -3.13 10.28 -8.28
C LEU A 52 -4.66 10.42 -8.39
N LEU A 53 -5.47 9.59 -7.72
CA LEU A 53 -6.94 9.74 -7.63
C LEU A 53 -7.33 10.99 -6.82
N GLY A 54 -6.54 11.31 -5.80
CA GLY A 54 -6.77 12.49 -4.99
C GLY A 54 -6.71 13.78 -5.79
N LEU A 55 -5.76 13.88 -6.73
CA LEU A 55 -5.65 15.03 -7.63
C LEU A 55 -6.84 15.15 -8.60
N SER A 56 -7.59 14.08 -8.85
CA SER A 56 -8.74 14.04 -9.78
C SER A 56 -10.11 14.16 -9.10
N GLY A 57 -10.18 14.33 -7.77
CA GLY A 57 -11.44 14.61 -7.06
C GLY A 57 -11.54 14.03 -5.65
N ALA A 58 -10.71 13.04 -5.31
CA ALA A 58 -10.74 12.39 -3.99
C ALA A 58 -9.77 13.00 -2.96
N GLY A 59 -9.25 14.20 -3.23
CA GLY A 59 -8.17 14.84 -2.45
C GLY A 59 -8.49 15.05 -0.97
N ASN A 60 -9.77 15.20 -0.62
CA ASN A 60 -10.20 15.39 0.76
C ASN A 60 -10.02 14.15 1.65
N ILE A 61 -9.97 12.94 1.08
CA ILE A 61 -9.89 11.70 1.86
C ILE A 61 -8.45 11.24 2.12
N LEU A 62 -7.50 11.72 1.32
CA LEU A 62 -6.08 11.40 1.45
C LEU A 62 -5.49 11.78 2.83
N PRO A 63 -5.73 12.97 3.39
CA PRO A 63 -5.23 13.32 4.72
C PRO A 63 -5.76 12.38 5.81
N TRP A 64 -7.03 12.00 5.71
CA TRP A 64 -7.65 11.04 6.63
C TRP A 64 -7.04 9.64 6.50
N LEU A 65 -6.75 9.21 5.27
CA LEU A 65 -6.03 7.96 5.02
C LEU A 65 -4.64 7.98 5.67
N VAL A 66 -3.88 9.07 5.49
CA VAL A 66 -2.54 9.20 6.05
C VAL A 66 -2.60 9.21 7.59
N MET A 67 -3.57 9.92 8.19
CA MET A 67 -3.75 9.90 9.64
C MET A 67 -4.12 8.52 10.17
N GLY A 68 -5.02 7.79 9.51
CA GLY A 68 -5.35 6.41 9.89
C GLY A 68 -4.17 5.46 9.74
N TRP A 69 -3.35 5.65 8.70
CA TRP A 69 -2.12 4.88 8.51
C TRP A 69 -1.09 5.16 9.62
N MET A 70 -0.94 6.41 10.05
CA MET A 70 -0.11 6.76 11.21
C MET A 70 -0.62 6.09 12.50
N LEU A 71 -1.93 6.07 12.73
CA LEU A 71 -2.53 5.38 13.88
C LEU A 71 -2.24 3.87 13.86
N ILE A 72 -2.24 3.23 12.70
CA ILE A 72 -1.84 1.82 12.55
C ILE A 72 -0.37 1.65 12.97
N GLY A 73 0.52 2.55 12.53
CA GLY A 73 1.93 2.53 12.92
C GLY A 73 2.12 2.62 14.44
N ILE A 74 1.42 3.58 15.06
CA ILE A 74 1.44 3.75 16.52
C ILE A 74 0.87 2.52 17.22
N GLY A 75 -0.26 1.99 16.75
CA GLY A 75 -0.90 0.81 17.33
C GLY A 75 -0.01 -0.44 17.30
N VAL A 76 0.67 -0.69 16.18
CA VAL A 76 1.62 -1.80 16.05
C VAL A 76 2.85 -1.59 16.95
N ALA A 77 3.34 -0.35 17.04
CA ALA A 77 4.47 -0.03 17.91
C ALA A 77 4.13 -0.27 19.39
N LEU A 78 2.95 0.19 19.83
CA LEU A 78 2.45 -0.03 21.19
C LEU A 78 2.20 -1.50 21.47
N ALA A 79 1.55 -2.24 20.55
CA ALA A 79 1.29 -3.66 20.72
C ALA A 79 2.60 -4.45 20.91
N GLN A 80 3.67 -4.09 20.20
CA GLN A 80 4.97 -4.73 20.38
C GLN A 80 5.69 -4.29 21.64
N ALA A 81 5.62 -3.02 22.01
CA ALA A 81 6.17 -2.54 23.27
C ALA A 81 5.51 -3.24 24.48
N ILE A 82 4.20 -3.52 24.40
CA ILE A 82 3.46 -4.20 25.46
C ILE A 82 3.76 -5.71 25.48
N HIS A 83 3.81 -6.37 24.33
CA HIS A 83 3.97 -7.82 24.28
C HIS A 83 5.41 -8.30 24.48
N ASN A 84 6.38 -7.60 23.89
CA ASN A 84 7.77 -8.03 23.86
C ASN A 84 8.68 -7.22 24.79
N HIS A 85 8.19 -6.13 25.41
CA HIS A 85 8.96 -5.14 26.19
C HIS A 85 10.13 -4.47 25.43
N GLU A 86 10.43 -4.91 24.21
CA GLU A 86 11.46 -4.42 23.33
C GLU A 86 10.90 -4.29 21.91
N LEU A 87 11.34 -3.26 21.18
CA LEU A 87 10.94 -3.05 19.80
C LEU A 87 11.78 -3.94 18.87
N LEU A 88 11.32 -5.16 18.64
CA LEU A 88 11.94 -6.07 17.67
C LEU A 88 11.64 -5.58 16.24
N TYR A 89 12.56 -4.78 15.70
CA TYR A 89 12.49 -4.20 14.34
C TYR A 89 11.99 -5.15 13.25
N PRO A 90 12.47 -6.42 13.13
CA PRO A 90 11.97 -7.32 12.08
C PRO A 90 10.52 -7.74 12.28
N GLN A 91 10.04 -7.88 13.51
CA GLN A 91 8.63 -8.20 13.79
C GLN A 91 7.74 -6.96 13.63
N PHE A 92 8.21 -5.79 14.06
CA PHE A 92 7.55 -4.50 13.85
C PHE A 92 7.28 -4.27 12.37
N MET A 93 8.36 -4.32 11.58
CA MET A 93 8.28 -4.04 10.17
C MET A 93 7.33 -5.02 9.48
N LYS A 94 7.43 -6.33 9.76
CA LYS A 94 6.60 -7.34 9.09
C LYS A 94 5.11 -7.18 9.41
N THR A 95 4.76 -6.88 10.66
CA THR A 95 3.37 -6.70 11.09
C THR A 95 2.79 -5.37 10.59
N PHE A 96 3.55 -4.28 10.75
CA PHE A 96 3.16 -2.96 10.26
C PHE A 96 2.93 -2.98 8.75
N TRP A 97 3.81 -3.62 8.00
CA TRP A 97 3.74 -3.63 6.54
C TRP A 97 2.55 -4.45 6.01
N ARG A 98 2.22 -5.58 6.64
CA ARG A 98 1.01 -6.36 6.32
C ARG A 98 -0.28 -5.60 6.61
N LEU A 99 -0.35 -4.91 7.75
CA LEU A 99 -1.50 -4.07 8.10
C LEU A 99 -1.62 -2.86 7.16
N SER A 100 -0.48 -2.27 6.80
CA SER A 100 -0.42 -1.16 5.85
C SER A 100 -0.92 -1.57 4.47
N ASP A 101 -0.57 -2.76 4.00
CA ASP A 101 -1.05 -3.30 2.73
C ASP A 101 -2.57 -3.44 2.68
N LEU A 102 -3.15 -4.10 3.69
CA LEU A 102 -4.61 -4.21 3.84
C LEU A 102 -5.28 -2.82 3.92
N TYR A 103 -4.69 -1.90 4.70
CA TYR A 103 -5.22 -0.56 4.86
C TYR A 103 -5.23 0.24 3.55
N TRP A 104 -4.12 0.24 2.82
CA TRP A 104 -4.01 0.95 1.55
C TRP A 104 -4.82 0.29 0.43
N LEU A 105 -5.04 -1.02 0.48
CA LEU A 105 -5.96 -1.70 -0.43
C LEU A 105 -7.40 -1.20 -0.20
N VAL A 106 -7.86 -1.17 1.05
CA VAL A 106 -9.18 -0.61 1.40
C VAL A 106 -9.27 0.86 1.03
N GLY A 107 -8.23 1.63 1.35
CA GLY A 107 -8.13 3.04 1.04
C GLY A 107 -8.18 3.34 -0.46
N PHE A 108 -7.50 2.55 -1.28
CA PHE A 108 -7.59 2.62 -2.74
C PHE A 108 -9.00 2.32 -3.23
N VAL A 109 -9.64 1.27 -2.72
CA VAL A 109 -11.03 0.92 -3.09
C VAL A 109 -11.99 2.06 -2.73
N SER A 110 -11.85 2.68 -1.55
CA SER A 110 -12.64 3.85 -1.15
C SER A 110 -12.41 5.05 -2.07
N CYS A 111 -11.16 5.34 -2.41
CA CYS A 111 -10.77 6.44 -3.30
C CYS A 111 -11.32 6.22 -4.72
N PHE A 112 -11.28 4.97 -5.20
CA PHE A 112 -11.83 4.54 -6.49
C PHE A 112 -13.35 4.70 -6.54
N LEU A 113 -14.07 4.23 -5.50
CA LEU A 113 -15.52 4.37 -5.40
C LEU A 113 -15.96 5.84 -5.41
N LEU A 114 -15.28 6.69 -4.64
CA LEU A 114 -15.59 8.13 -4.55
C LEU A 114 -15.29 8.89 -5.84
N THR A 115 -14.38 8.41 -6.66
CA THR A 115 -14.05 9.06 -7.94
C THR A 115 -15.02 8.64 -9.04
N ILE A 116 -15.70 7.50 -8.89
CA ILE A 116 -16.72 7.01 -9.84
C ILE A 116 -18.13 7.51 -9.49
N SER A 117 -18.41 7.76 -8.20
CA SER A 117 -19.68 8.32 -7.73
C SER A 117 -19.82 9.79 -8.07
#